data_AF-A0A2N3AQH4-F1
#
_entry.id   AF-A0A2N3AQH4-F1
#
_cell.length_a   1.000
_cell.length_b   1.000
_cell.length_c   1.000
_cell.angle_alpha   90.00
_cell.angle_beta   90.00
_cell.angle_gamma   90.00
#
_symmetry.space_group_name_H-M   'P 1'
#
loop_
_entity.id
_entity.type
_entity.pdbx_description
1 polymer ?
#
loop_
_entity_poly.entity_id
_entity_poly.type
_entity_poly.pdbx_seq_one_letter_code
_entity_poly.pdbx_strand_id
1 'polypeptide(L)'
;PSWRVTADRVIYDQDQNIVRFKGAVLELFGARVLPMPGLSLRTDGKATSGFLVPDVRISRVNGLELSSEYYVRVADNADLTLGAFAFTKVAPMVSAKWRQLTDKGAYQVTGYVTSSDRLTDLTGAPSVERDLRGHIEGNGRFQLSPDWTLSGSFRLASDRTFLRRYDISRDDRLRSTIDLERITDLSYLSIAGWATQTLRINADQGQIPVALPAIDYRQKLAHPVLGGDLQFQANSVALLRDDGQDTQRAFAGAQWNLRRLTGMGQVVTLTGLVRGDVFHTNNTQATTTISYRGNEGWTARGVATAALDIEWPFVGQAFGGSQVFKPRLQFVATPNIRNLAVPNEDSRAIDLEDSNL
;
A
#
# COMPACT_ATOMS: atom_id res chain seq x y z
N PRO A 1 -42.92 -13.68 6.07
CA PRO A 1 -41.49 -13.35 5.84
C PRO A 1 -41.26 -12.99 4.36
N SER A 2 -40.51 -11.93 4.08
CA SER A 2 -40.11 -11.57 2.70
C SER A 2 -39.18 -12.61 2.07
N TRP A 3 -38.38 -13.28 2.90
CA TRP A 3 -37.54 -14.41 2.51
C TRP A 3 -37.46 -15.45 3.62
N ARG A 4 -37.23 -16.73 3.28
CA ARG A 4 -36.91 -17.82 4.21
C ARG A 4 -36.14 -18.93 3.51
N VAL A 5 -35.43 -19.76 4.27
CA VAL A 5 -34.82 -20.99 3.77
C VAL A 5 -35.66 -22.17 4.25
N THR A 6 -36.16 -22.99 3.33
CA THR A 6 -36.87 -24.24 3.65
C THR A 6 -35.97 -25.43 3.31
N ALA A 7 -36.11 -26.54 4.04
CA ALA A 7 -35.32 -27.75 3.80
C ALA A 7 -36.16 -28.98 4.14
N ASP A 8 -35.96 -30.08 3.39
CA ASP A 8 -36.68 -31.34 3.61
C ASP A 8 -36.29 -31.99 4.93
N ARG A 9 -35.02 -31.84 5.33
CA ARG A 9 -34.51 -32.36 6.60
C ARG A 9 -33.39 -31.49 7.15
N VAL A 10 -33.47 -31.20 8.45
CA VAL A 10 -32.42 -30.51 9.21
C VAL A 10 -31.76 -31.53 10.15
N ILE A 11 -30.44 -31.66 10.07
CA ILE A 11 -29.66 -32.58 10.90
C ILE A 11 -28.69 -31.75 11.72
N TYR A 12 -28.81 -31.81 13.04
CA TYR A 12 -27.86 -31.18 13.95
C TYR A 12 -26.89 -32.22 14.49
N ASP A 13 -25.60 -31.95 14.32
CA ASP A 13 -24.47 -32.74 14.79
C ASP A 13 -23.85 -32.00 15.99
N GLN A 14 -24.14 -32.49 17.19
CA GLN A 14 -23.72 -31.87 18.45
C GLN A 14 -22.21 -31.88 18.63
N ASP A 15 -21.54 -32.98 18.27
CA ASP A 15 -20.09 -33.14 18.43
C ASP A 15 -19.32 -32.13 17.55
N GLN A 16 -19.84 -31.86 16.36
CA GLN A 16 -19.23 -30.91 15.42
C GLN A 16 -19.79 -29.48 15.52
N ASN A 17 -20.87 -29.26 16.29
CA ASN A 17 -21.64 -28.03 16.30
C ASN A 17 -22.13 -27.59 14.91
N ILE A 18 -22.51 -28.54 14.04
CA ILE A 18 -22.92 -28.27 12.65
C ILE A 18 -24.39 -28.62 12.45
N VAL A 19 -25.15 -27.69 11.86
CA VAL A 19 -26.49 -27.90 11.33
C VAL A 19 -26.39 -28.07 9.81
N ARG A 20 -26.81 -29.23 9.29
CA ARG A 20 -26.85 -29.56 7.86
C ARG A 20 -28.29 -29.52 7.35
N PHE A 21 -28.52 -28.84 6.23
CA PHE A 21 -29.83 -28.72 5.59
C PHE A 21 -29.86 -29.56 4.31
N LYS A 22 -30.66 -30.63 4.28
CA LYS A 22 -30.88 -31.45 3.07
C LYS A 22 -32.07 -30.91 2.28
N GLY A 23 -31.91 -30.79 0.97
CA GLY A 23 -32.95 -30.23 0.09
C GLY A 23 -33.24 -28.76 0.36
N ALA A 24 -32.24 -28.00 0.84
CA ALA A 24 -32.42 -26.59 1.18
C ALA A 24 -32.75 -25.75 -0.07
N VAL A 25 -33.74 -24.87 0.04
CA VAL A 25 -34.14 -23.93 -1.01
C VAL A 25 -34.42 -22.56 -0.41
N LEU A 26 -33.92 -21.52 -1.06
CA LEU A 26 -34.27 -20.14 -0.75
C LEU A 26 -35.65 -19.82 -1.33
N GLU A 27 -36.57 -19.46 -0.46
CA GLU A 27 -37.90 -18.96 -0.82
C GLU A 27 -37.97 -17.44 -0.67
N LEU A 28 -38.41 -16.76 -1.72
CA LEU A 28 -38.65 -15.32 -1.75
C LEU A 28 -40.12 -15.08 -2.06
N PHE A 29 -40.83 -14.34 -1.20
CA PHE A 29 -42.26 -14.08 -1.34
C PHE A 29 -43.12 -15.35 -1.62
N GLY A 30 -42.71 -16.50 -1.07
CA GLY A 30 -43.38 -17.79 -1.25
C GLY A 30 -42.98 -18.57 -2.51
N ALA A 31 -42.17 -18.01 -3.41
CA ALA A 31 -41.61 -18.71 -4.57
C ALA A 31 -40.28 -19.39 -4.21
N ARG A 32 -40.09 -20.64 -4.62
CA ARG A 32 -38.82 -21.38 -4.49
C ARG A 32 -37.85 -20.92 -5.58
N VAL A 33 -36.83 -20.15 -5.23
CA VAL A 33 -35.98 -19.44 -6.22
C VAL A 33 -34.64 -20.15 -6.44
N LEU A 34 -33.93 -20.50 -5.36
CA LEU A 34 -32.55 -20.99 -5.47
C LEU A 34 -32.33 -22.24 -4.62
N PRO A 35 -32.05 -23.41 -5.22
CA PRO A 35 -31.58 -24.58 -4.49
C PRO A 35 -30.21 -24.31 -3.86
N MET A 36 -30.03 -24.74 -2.62
CA MET A 36 -28.78 -24.57 -1.85
C MET A 36 -28.25 -25.92 -1.39
N PRO A 37 -27.79 -26.78 -2.33
CA PRO A 37 -27.23 -28.08 -1.97
C PRO A 37 -26.01 -27.90 -1.07
N GLY A 38 -25.93 -28.72 -0.02
CA GLY A 38 -24.78 -28.69 0.91
C GLY A 38 -24.78 -27.51 1.88
N LEU A 39 -25.89 -26.76 2.02
CA LEU A 39 -26.01 -25.71 3.03
C LEU A 39 -25.76 -26.28 4.43
N SER A 40 -24.76 -25.72 5.10
CA SER A 40 -24.45 -26.02 6.49
C SER A 40 -24.13 -24.74 7.25
N LEU A 41 -24.42 -24.74 8.55
CA LEU A 41 -24.14 -23.64 9.46
C LEU A 41 -23.52 -24.21 10.74
N ARG A 42 -22.56 -23.51 11.33
CA ARG A 42 -22.10 -23.85 12.68
C ARG A 42 -22.83 -23.03 13.74
N THR A 43 -23.19 -23.67 14.84
CA THR A 43 -23.87 -23.01 15.98
C THR A 43 -22.90 -22.22 16.87
N ASP A 44 -21.59 -22.42 16.71
CA ASP A 44 -20.53 -21.75 17.47
C ASP A 44 -19.97 -20.49 16.78
N GLY A 45 -20.55 -20.09 15.64
CA GLY A 45 -20.13 -18.92 14.87
C GLY A 45 -18.84 -19.09 14.06
N LYS A 46 -18.21 -20.28 14.06
CA LYS A 46 -17.04 -20.55 13.22
C LYS A 46 -17.47 -20.79 11.76
N ALA A 47 -16.54 -20.57 10.83
CA ALA A 47 -16.78 -20.85 9.42
C ALA A 47 -16.94 -22.36 9.15
N THR A 48 -17.70 -22.71 8.10
CA THR A 48 -17.87 -24.08 7.60
C THR A 48 -17.59 -24.11 6.11
N SER A 49 -17.02 -25.21 5.62
CA SER A 49 -16.77 -25.38 4.19
C SER A 49 -18.09 -25.52 3.42
N GLY A 50 -18.17 -24.93 2.23
CA GLY A 50 -19.36 -24.99 1.39
C GLY A 50 -19.37 -23.99 0.24
N PHE A 51 -20.39 -24.09 -0.60
CA PHE A 51 -20.65 -23.10 -1.64
C PHE A 51 -21.11 -21.79 -1.01
N LEU A 52 -20.50 -20.70 -1.46
CA LEU A 52 -20.99 -19.36 -1.18
C LEU A 52 -22.16 -19.03 -2.11
N VAL A 53 -22.91 -18.00 -1.76
CA VAL A 53 -24.02 -17.53 -2.59
C VAL A 53 -23.45 -17.05 -3.93
N PRO A 54 -23.93 -17.57 -5.08
CA PRO A 54 -23.44 -17.15 -6.38
C PRO A 54 -23.76 -15.68 -6.65
N ASP A 55 -22.85 -14.98 -7.33
CA ASP A 55 -23.04 -13.59 -7.76
C ASP A 55 -23.44 -13.56 -9.24
N VAL A 56 -24.38 -12.67 -9.58
CA VAL A 56 -24.80 -12.42 -10.96
C VAL A 56 -24.63 -10.94 -11.25
N ARG A 57 -23.82 -10.62 -12.25
CA ARG A 57 -23.47 -9.26 -12.63
C ARG A 57 -23.68 -9.05 -14.12
N ILE A 58 -24.05 -7.83 -14.51
CA ILE A 58 -24.12 -7.45 -15.92
C ILE A 58 -23.25 -6.23 -16.14
N SER A 59 -22.28 -6.33 -17.05
CA SER A 59 -21.40 -5.23 -17.43
C SER A 59 -21.28 -5.09 -18.94
N ARG A 60 -20.91 -3.90 -19.41
CA ARG A 60 -20.72 -3.65 -20.85
C ARG A 60 -19.57 -4.48 -21.43
N VAL A 61 -18.51 -4.66 -20.64
CA VAL A 61 -17.25 -5.32 -21.02
C VAL A 61 -17.40 -6.85 -20.98
N ASN A 62 -17.89 -7.40 -19.87
CA ASN A 62 -17.92 -8.86 -19.64
C ASN A 62 -19.25 -9.50 -20.09
N GLY A 63 -20.29 -8.69 -20.29
CA GLY A 63 -21.64 -9.19 -20.54
C GLY A 63 -22.31 -9.63 -19.25
N LEU A 64 -23.08 -10.72 -19.33
CA LEU A 64 -23.62 -11.41 -18.16
C LEU A 64 -22.51 -12.25 -17.55
N GLU A 65 -22.30 -12.06 -16.26
CA GLU A 65 -21.33 -12.75 -15.43
C GLU A 65 -22.10 -13.58 -14.39
N LEU A 66 -21.75 -14.86 -14.30
CA LEU A 66 -22.18 -15.76 -13.25
C LEU A 66 -20.93 -16.28 -12.55
N SER A 67 -20.83 -16.05 -11.25
CA SER A 67 -19.72 -16.56 -10.45
C SER A 67 -20.22 -17.39 -9.27
N SER A 68 -19.42 -18.38 -8.90
CA SER A 68 -19.66 -19.21 -7.73
C SER A 68 -18.32 -19.50 -7.06
N GLU A 69 -18.33 -19.48 -5.73
CA GLU A 69 -17.16 -19.71 -4.91
C GLU A 69 -17.40 -20.90 -3.97
N TYR A 70 -16.37 -21.69 -3.75
CA TYR A 70 -16.36 -22.77 -2.78
C TYR A 70 -15.33 -22.46 -1.70
N TYR A 71 -15.82 -22.25 -0.49
CA TYR A 71 -15.00 -22.00 0.69
C TYR A 71 -14.57 -23.31 1.34
N VAL A 72 -13.29 -23.44 1.62
CA VAL A 72 -12.67 -24.58 2.30
C VAL A 72 -11.98 -24.08 3.56
N ARG A 73 -12.52 -24.49 4.71
CA ARG A 73 -11.83 -24.34 5.99
C ARG A 73 -10.78 -25.43 6.10
N VAL A 74 -9.52 -25.08 5.91
CA VAL A 74 -8.39 -26.03 5.93
C VAL A 74 -7.95 -26.30 7.36
N ALA A 75 -7.87 -25.25 8.19
CA ALA A 75 -7.56 -25.33 9.61
C ALA A 75 -8.27 -24.21 10.38
N ASP A 76 -8.12 -24.18 11.71
CA ASP A 76 -8.65 -23.10 12.53
C ASP A 76 -8.01 -21.74 12.22
N ASN A 77 -6.81 -21.75 11.63
CA ASN A 77 -6.01 -20.59 11.26
C ASN A 77 -5.73 -20.47 9.75
N ALA A 78 -6.38 -21.27 8.90
CA ALA A 78 -6.15 -21.25 7.45
C ALA A 78 -7.42 -21.57 6.65
N ASP A 79 -7.65 -20.83 5.57
CA ASP A 79 -8.71 -21.10 4.62
C ASP A 79 -8.32 -20.88 3.16
N LEU A 80 -9.06 -21.56 2.28
CA LEU A 80 -8.93 -21.52 0.83
C LEU A 80 -10.32 -21.28 0.22
N THR A 81 -10.46 -20.24 -0.58
CA THR A 81 -11.65 -20.02 -1.43
C THR A 81 -11.27 -20.28 -2.88
N LEU A 82 -12.03 -21.14 -3.56
CA LEU A 82 -11.89 -21.39 -5.00
C LEU A 82 -13.08 -20.77 -5.74
N GLY A 83 -12.80 -19.89 -6.70
CA GLY A 83 -13.84 -19.22 -7.49
C GLY A 83 -13.86 -19.71 -8.93
N ALA A 84 -15.05 -19.79 -9.52
CA ALA A 84 -15.26 -20.02 -10.94
C ALA A 84 -16.18 -18.93 -11.50
N PHE A 85 -15.78 -18.34 -12.63
CA PHE A 85 -16.45 -17.21 -13.27
C PHE A 85 -16.76 -17.55 -14.71
N ALA A 86 -18.02 -17.47 -15.09
CA ALA A 86 -18.49 -17.62 -16.46
C ALA A 86 -19.00 -16.28 -16.97
N PHE A 87 -18.59 -15.91 -18.18
CA PHE A 87 -18.96 -14.64 -18.81
C PHE A 87 -19.54 -14.90 -20.20
N THR A 88 -20.41 -14.01 -20.68
CA THR A 88 -20.98 -14.14 -22.04
C THR A 88 -20.17 -13.45 -23.12
N LYS A 89 -19.28 -12.49 -22.79
CA LYS A 89 -18.46 -11.74 -23.76
C LYS A 89 -16.95 -11.96 -23.65
N VAL A 90 -16.48 -12.61 -22.59
CA VAL A 90 -15.06 -12.91 -22.36
C VAL A 90 -14.88 -14.37 -21.93
N ALA A 91 -13.65 -14.87 -21.97
CA ALA A 91 -13.37 -16.26 -21.58
C ALA A 91 -13.63 -16.48 -20.08
N PRO A 92 -14.00 -17.70 -19.66
CA PRO A 92 -14.17 -18.02 -18.25
C PRO A 92 -12.85 -17.88 -17.48
N MET A 93 -12.96 -17.67 -16.17
CA MET A 93 -11.81 -17.47 -15.29
C MET A 93 -12.00 -18.31 -14.03
N VAL A 94 -10.90 -18.73 -13.41
CA VAL A 94 -10.91 -19.31 -12.07
C VAL A 94 -10.03 -18.50 -11.14
N SER A 95 -10.35 -18.52 -9.85
CA SER A 95 -9.55 -17.88 -8.81
C SER A 95 -9.26 -18.84 -7.66
N ALA A 96 -8.17 -18.55 -6.95
CA ALA A 96 -7.84 -19.19 -5.69
C ALA A 96 -7.38 -18.13 -4.71
N LYS A 97 -8.01 -18.08 -3.53
CA LYS A 97 -7.66 -17.18 -2.44
C LYS A 97 -7.28 -17.99 -1.21
N TRP A 98 -6.02 -17.89 -0.80
CA TRP A 98 -5.51 -18.48 0.42
C TRP A 98 -5.36 -17.41 1.50
N ARG A 99 -5.81 -17.69 2.72
CA ARG A 99 -5.56 -16.85 3.90
C ARG A 99 -5.05 -17.69 5.04
N GLN A 100 -4.03 -17.21 5.74
CA GLN A 100 -3.48 -17.91 6.89
C GLN A 100 -3.00 -16.94 7.96
N LEU A 101 -3.33 -17.29 9.21
CA LEU A 101 -2.80 -16.70 10.43
C LEU A 101 -1.75 -17.65 11.02
N THR A 102 -0.54 -17.17 11.19
CA THR A 102 0.55 -17.88 11.87
C THR A 102 0.74 -17.33 13.28
N ASP A 103 1.64 -17.94 14.03
CA ASP A 103 2.11 -17.46 15.35
C ASP A 103 2.70 -16.04 15.29
N LYS A 104 3.34 -15.70 14.16
CA LYS A 104 4.06 -14.44 13.97
C LYS A 104 3.29 -13.40 13.14
N GLY A 105 2.20 -13.76 12.47
CA GLY A 105 1.57 -12.82 11.56
C GLY A 105 0.44 -13.40 10.73
N ALA A 106 -0.03 -12.62 9.76
CA ALA A 106 -1.07 -13.04 8.84
C ALA A 106 -0.69 -12.69 7.41
N TYR A 107 -1.08 -13.54 6.47
CA TYR A 107 -0.93 -13.27 5.05
C TYR A 107 -2.12 -13.81 4.24
N GLN A 108 -2.31 -13.21 3.08
CA GLN A 108 -3.25 -13.70 2.08
C GLN A 108 -2.62 -13.63 0.69
N VAL A 109 -3.00 -14.59 -0.16
CA VAL A 109 -2.59 -14.63 -1.57
C VAL A 109 -3.82 -14.95 -2.40
N THR A 110 -4.06 -14.15 -3.44
CA THR A 110 -5.15 -14.34 -4.39
C THR A 110 -4.56 -14.45 -5.79
N GLY A 111 -4.93 -15.51 -6.52
CA GLY A 111 -4.58 -15.71 -7.91
C GLY A 111 -5.83 -15.80 -8.78
N TYR A 112 -5.73 -15.28 -10.00
CA TYR A 112 -6.73 -15.40 -11.06
C TYR A 112 -6.05 -15.93 -12.31
N VAL A 113 -6.69 -16.87 -13.00
CA VAL A 113 -6.17 -17.43 -14.24
C VAL A 113 -7.28 -17.71 -15.24
N THR A 114 -6.99 -17.47 -16.51
CA THR A 114 -7.88 -17.69 -17.64
C THR A 114 -7.06 -18.08 -18.87
N SER A 115 -7.71 -18.76 -19.81
CA SER A 115 -7.16 -18.98 -21.15
C SER A 115 -8.03 -18.18 -22.13
N SER A 116 -7.48 -17.07 -22.63
CA SER A 116 -8.25 -16.12 -23.44
C SER A 116 -7.38 -15.50 -24.52
N ASP A 117 -8.00 -15.21 -25.67
CA ASP A 117 -7.31 -14.56 -26.78
C ASP A 117 -6.74 -13.21 -26.35
N ARG A 118 -5.47 -13.00 -26.71
CA ARG A 118 -4.77 -11.74 -26.52
C ARG A 118 -4.71 -11.02 -27.86
N LEU A 119 -5.26 -9.80 -27.92
CA LEU A 119 -4.91 -8.89 -29.00
C LEU A 119 -3.46 -8.45 -28.74
N THR A 120 -2.56 -9.03 -29.52
CA THR A 120 -1.10 -8.85 -29.47
C THR A 120 -0.65 -7.55 -30.13
N ASP A 121 -1.49 -6.92 -30.96
CA ASP A 121 -1.07 -5.79 -31.77
C ASP A 121 -2.13 -4.69 -31.92
N LEU A 122 -1.69 -3.43 -31.77
CA LEU A 122 -2.47 -2.22 -32.09
C LEU A 122 -2.41 -1.88 -33.59
N THR A 123 -1.61 -2.61 -34.38
CA THR A 123 -1.41 -2.40 -35.83
C THR A 123 -2.34 -3.22 -36.73
N GLY A 124 -3.28 -4.00 -36.17
CA GLY A 124 -4.39 -4.58 -36.93
C GLY A 124 -4.12 -5.91 -37.63
N ALA A 125 -3.00 -6.60 -37.35
CA ALA A 125 -2.83 -7.99 -37.71
C ALA A 125 -3.36 -8.91 -36.59
N PRO A 126 -4.47 -9.65 -36.78
CA PRO A 126 -4.98 -10.55 -35.76
C PRO A 126 -4.12 -11.83 -35.70
N SER A 127 -3.12 -11.88 -34.82
CA SER A 127 -2.64 -13.16 -34.30
C SER A 127 -3.49 -13.54 -33.09
N VAL A 128 -4.52 -14.35 -33.33
CA VAL A 128 -5.35 -14.93 -32.28
C VAL A 128 -4.59 -16.14 -31.72
N GLU A 129 -3.69 -15.90 -30.78
CA GLU A 129 -3.09 -16.98 -30.00
C GLU A 129 -3.76 -17.04 -28.63
N ARG A 130 -4.12 -18.26 -28.22
CA ARG A 130 -4.81 -18.52 -26.97
C ARG A 130 -3.77 -18.50 -25.85
N ASP A 131 -3.65 -17.36 -25.18
CA ASP A 131 -2.61 -17.13 -24.18
C ASP A 131 -3.11 -17.42 -22.75
N LEU A 132 -2.21 -17.86 -21.88
CA LEU A 132 -2.48 -18.03 -20.46
C LEU A 132 -2.34 -16.66 -19.78
N ARG A 133 -3.44 -16.14 -19.26
CA ARG A 133 -3.48 -14.80 -18.65
C ARG A 133 -3.90 -14.89 -17.20
N GLY A 134 -3.42 -13.96 -16.39
CA GLY A 134 -3.68 -14.01 -14.96
C GLY A 134 -3.21 -12.78 -14.19
N HIS A 135 -3.60 -12.79 -12.92
CA HIS A 135 -3.18 -11.83 -11.92
C HIS A 135 -2.87 -12.58 -10.64
N ILE A 136 -1.78 -12.24 -9.98
CA ILE A 136 -1.48 -12.73 -8.64
C ILE A 136 -1.20 -11.54 -7.75
N GLU A 137 -1.81 -11.57 -6.58
CA GLU A 137 -1.54 -10.61 -5.53
C GLU A 137 -1.43 -11.31 -4.18
N GLY A 138 -0.64 -10.73 -3.30
CA GLY A 138 -0.57 -11.15 -1.92
C GLY A 138 -0.12 -10.03 -1.03
N ASN A 139 -0.47 -10.12 0.24
CA ASN A 139 -0.01 -9.22 1.26
C ASN A 139 0.13 -9.94 2.58
N GLY A 140 1.05 -9.47 3.41
CA GLY A 140 1.27 -10.05 4.73
C GLY A 140 1.99 -9.09 5.66
N ARG A 141 1.82 -9.35 6.96
CA ARG A 141 2.53 -8.67 8.04
C ARG A 141 2.91 -9.70 9.10
N PHE A 142 4.19 -9.72 9.46
CA PHE A 142 4.78 -10.63 10.42
C PHE A 142 5.55 -9.85 11.48
N GLN A 143 5.12 -9.95 12.74
CA GLN A 143 5.86 -9.50 13.90
C GLN A 143 6.93 -10.55 14.25
N LEU A 144 8.18 -10.29 13.89
CA LEU A 144 9.28 -11.24 14.08
C LEU A 144 9.78 -11.24 15.54
N SER A 145 9.74 -10.07 16.18
CA SER A 145 10.03 -9.83 17.61
C SER A 145 9.28 -8.56 18.04
N PRO A 146 9.25 -8.14 19.33
CA PRO A 146 8.53 -6.92 19.75
C PRO A 146 8.91 -5.67 18.96
N ASP A 147 10.17 -5.55 18.54
CA ASP A 147 10.67 -4.37 17.83
C ASP A 147 10.67 -4.54 16.31
N TRP A 148 10.68 -5.79 15.79
CA TRP A 148 10.87 -6.06 14.36
C TRP A 148 9.58 -6.53 13.67
N THR A 149 9.23 -5.84 12.59
CA THR A 149 8.11 -6.21 11.72
C THR A 149 8.60 -6.39 10.28
N LEU A 150 8.23 -7.49 9.66
CA LEU A 150 8.30 -7.67 8.20
C LEU A 150 6.91 -7.46 7.61
N SER A 151 6.77 -6.56 6.66
CA SER A 151 5.54 -6.36 5.92
C SER A 151 5.80 -6.36 4.42
N GLY A 152 4.81 -6.76 3.63
CA GLY A 152 4.97 -6.76 2.19
C GLY A 152 3.66 -6.98 1.46
N SER A 153 3.66 -6.54 0.22
CA SER A 153 2.60 -6.80 -0.74
C SER A 153 3.21 -7.02 -2.11
N PHE A 154 2.63 -7.89 -2.91
CA PHE A 154 3.01 -8.03 -4.31
C PHE A 154 1.76 -8.08 -5.16
N ARG A 155 1.82 -7.49 -6.34
CA ARG A 155 0.74 -7.44 -7.32
C ARG A 155 1.37 -7.53 -8.70
N LEU A 156 1.03 -8.57 -9.45
CA LEU A 156 1.61 -8.87 -10.76
C LEU A 156 0.49 -9.30 -11.70
N ALA A 157 0.45 -8.70 -12.88
CA ALA A 157 -0.48 -9.08 -13.95
C ALA A 157 0.29 -9.59 -15.17
N SER A 158 -0.27 -10.58 -15.88
CA SER A 158 0.30 -11.12 -17.12
C SER A 158 0.39 -10.07 -18.23
N ASP A 159 -0.54 -9.12 -18.25
CA ASP A 159 -0.58 -8.04 -19.22
C ASP A 159 -1.31 -6.79 -18.69
N ARG A 160 -1.13 -5.68 -19.40
CA ARG A 160 -1.64 -4.35 -19.02
C ARG A 160 -3.17 -4.23 -19.00
N THR A 161 -3.89 -5.15 -19.66
CA THR A 161 -5.34 -5.05 -19.85
C THR A 161 -6.15 -6.01 -19.00
N PHE A 162 -5.50 -7.05 -18.43
CA PHE A 162 -6.15 -8.16 -17.74
C PHE A 162 -7.13 -7.71 -16.65
N LEU A 163 -6.64 -6.94 -15.68
CA LEU A 163 -7.42 -6.50 -14.51
C LEU A 163 -8.67 -5.71 -14.89
N ARG A 164 -8.54 -4.80 -15.85
CA ARG A 164 -9.66 -3.98 -16.33
C ARG A 164 -10.62 -4.80 -17.19
N ARG A 165 -10.11 -5.76 -17.97
CA ARG A 165 -10.93 -6.63 -18.83
C ARG A 165 -11.80 -7.57 -18.00
N TYR A 166 -11.36 -8.00 -16.83
CA TYR A 166 -12.15 -8.85 -15.93
C TYR A 166 -12.80 -8.08 -14.76
N ASP A 167 -12.79 -6.74 -14.80
CA ASP A 167 -13.31 -5.84 -13.76
C ASP A 167 -12.78 -6.15 -12.34
N ILE A 168 -11.56 -6.68 -12.24
CA ILE A 168 -10.89 -7.01 -10.97
C ILE A 168 -10.36 -5.72 -10.31
N SER A 169 -9.75 -4.83 -11.11
CA SER A 169 -9.29 -3.52 -10.65
C SER A 169 -9.17 -2.53 -11.81
N ARG A 170 -9.29 -1.24 -11.50
CA ARG A 170 -9.13 -0.12 -12.44
C ARG A 170 -7.82 0.64 -12.25
N ASP A 171 -6.93 0.13 -11.39
CA ASP A 171 -5.61 0.72 -11.18
C ASP A 171 -4.85 0.79 -12.50
N ASP A 172 -4.10 1.88 -12.70
CA ASP A 172 -3.23 2.06 -13.86
C ASP A 172 -1.78 1.61 -13.59
N ARG A 173 -1.50 1.18 -12.35
CA ARG A 173 -0.19 0.73 -11.88
C ARG A 173 -0.34 -0.26 -10.72
N LEU A 174 0.46 -1.32 -10.73
CA LEU A 174 0.53 -2.31 -9.66
C LEU A 174 1.83 -2.11 -8.89
N ARG A 175 1.71 -1.76 -7.62
CA ARG A 175 2.85 -1.58 -6.72
C ARG A 175 3.06 -2.85 -5.92
N SER A 176 4.29 -3.34 -5.92
CA SER A 176 4.79 -4.40 -5.04
C SER A 176 5.78 -3.79 -4.06
N THR A 177 5.67 -4.17 -2.79
CA THR A 177 6.42 -3.61 -1.66
C THR A 177 6.94 -4.71 -0.76
N ILE A 178 8.13 -4.51 -0.21
CA ILE A 178 8.63 -5.26 0.95
C ILE A 178 9.27 -4.26 1.89
N ASP A 179 9.05 -4.41 3.18
CA ASP A 179 9.57 -3.51 4.20
C ASP A 179 9.90 -4.30 5.47
N LEU A 180 11.14 -4.15 5.92
CA LEU A 180 11.61 -4.63 7.20
C LEU A 180 11.82 -3.44 8.12
N GLU A 181 11.00 -3.38 9.16
CA GLU A 181 10.93 -2.26 10.09
C GLU A 181 11.41 -2.69 11.48
N ARG A 182 12.20 -1.83 12.12
CA ARG A 182 12.56 -1.92 13.54
C ARG A 182 12.21 -0.62 14.26
N ILE A 183 11.36 -0.72 15.27
CA ILE A 183 10.98 0.41 16.13
C ILE A 183 11.38 0.10 17.56
N THR A 184 12.08 1.04 18.20
CA THR A 184 12.36 1.04 19.64
C THR A 184 11.97 2.40 20.21
N ASP A 185 12.13 2.59 21.53
CA ASP A 185 11.87 3.88 22.19
C ASP A 185 12.71 5.04 21.64
N LEU A 186 13.90 4.74 21.09
CA LEU A 186 14.89 5.74 20.68
C LEU A 186 15.31 5.62 19.22
N SER A 187 14.94 4.55 18.51
CA SER A 187 15.40 4.29 17.16
C SER A 187 14.29 3.84 16.23
N TYR A 188 14.35 4.29 14.99
CA TYR A 188 13.54 3.81 13.89
C TYR A 188 14.47 3.36 12.75
N LEU A 189 14.26 2.18 12.20
CA LEU A 189 14.93 1.68 10.99
C LEU A 189 13.87 1.07 10.08
N SER A 190 13.84 1.50 8.82
CA SER A 190 13.09 0.83 7.75
C SER A 190 14.05 0.52 6.61
N ILE A 191 13.97 -0.71 6.12
CA ILE A 191 14.65 -1.17 4.90
C ILE A 191 13.56 -1.69 3.97
N ALA A 192 13.25 -0.90 2.95
CA ALA A 192 12.15 -1.12 2.04
C ALA A 192 12.61 -1.31 0.59
N GLY A 193 11.72 -1.92 -0.19
CA GLY A 193 11.81 -2.08 -1.62
C GLY A 193 10.46 -1.84 -2.27
N TRP A 194 10.45 -1.12 -3.39
CA TRP A 194 9.26 -0.92 -4.22
C TRP A 194 9.54 -1.25 -5.68
N ALA A 195 8.66 -2.03 -6.28
CA ALA A 195 8.61 -2.25 -7.72
C ALA A 195 7.22 -1.89 -8.23
N THR A 196 7.13 -1.22 -9.38
CA THR A 196 5.85 -0.81 -9.96
C THR A 196 5.71 -1.32 -11.38
N GLN A 197 4.66 -2.10 -11.65
CA GLN A 197 4.26 -2.49 -12.99
C GLN A 197 3.23 -1.48 -13.52
N THR A 198 3.48 -0.83 -14.65
CA THR A 198 2.49 0.05 -15.31
C THR A 198 1.49 -0.77 -16.13
N LEU A 199 0.21 -0.46 -15.97
CA LEU A 199 -0.90 -1.01 -16.77
C LEU A 199 -1.34 -0.02 -17.87
N ARG A 200 -0.68 1.14 -17.97
CA ARG A 200 -0.93 2.09 -19.06
C ARG A 200 -0.25 1.62 -20.35
N ILE A 201 -1.01 1.57 -21.44
CA ILE A 201 -0.53 1.14 -22.76
C ILE A 201 0.53 2.13 -23.30
N ASN A 202 0.34 3.43 -23.08
CA ASN A 202 1.24 4.47 -23.61
C ASN A 202 2.39 4.85 -22.66
N ALA A 203 2.68 4.02 -21.66
CA ALA A 203 3.80 4.23 -20.75
C ALA A 203 4.84 3.13 -20.96
N ASP A 204 6.11 3.51 -21.04
CA ASP A 204 7.19 2.55 -21.02
C ASP A 204 7.38 1.99 -19.61
N GLN A 205 7.51 0.67 -19.50
CA GLN A 205 7.80 0.01 -18.23
C GLN A 205 9.24 0.26 -17.78
N GLY A 206 10.20 0.33 -18.73
CA GLY A 206 11.62 0.50 -18.42
C GLY A 206 11.93 1.85 -17.76
N GLN A 207 11.10 2.86 -18.01
CA GLN A 207 11.21 4.20 -17.43
C GLN A 207 10.63 4.30 -15.99
N ILE A 208 9.89 3.29 -15.53
CA ILE A 208 9.33 3.24 -14.19
C ILE A 208 10.38 2.66 -13.23
N PRO A 209 10.82 3.41 -12.20
CA PRO A 209 11.91 2.95 -11.36
C PRO A 209 11.47 1.82 -10.41
N VAL A 210 12.41 0.93 -10.15
CA VAL A 210 12.45 0.09 -8.95
C VAL A 210 13.25 0.85 -7.89
N ALA A 211 12.65 1.03 -6.72
CA ALA A 211 13.28 1.69 -5.58
C ALA A 211 13.76 0.62 -4.60
N LEU A 212 15.02 0.19 -4.71
CA LEU A 212 15.60 -0.84 -3.84
C LEU A 212 17.14 -0.74 -3.82
N PRO A 213 17.78 -0.66 -2.64
CA PRO A 213 17.15 -0.50 -1.33
C PRO A 213 16.68 0.94 -1.10
N ALA A 214 15.67 1.08 -0.25
CA ALA A 214 15.33 2.34 0.38
C ALA A 214 15.43 2.18 1.89
N ILE A 215 16.28 2.99 2.51
CA ILE A 215 16.63 2.90 3.92
C ILE A 215 16.26 4.21 4.59
N ASP A 216 15.55 4.17 5.71
CA ASP A 216 15.34 5.31 6.62
C ASP A 216 15.76 4.88 8.02
N TYR A 217 16.71 5.60 8.60
CA TYR A 217 17.19 5.38 9.95
C TYR A 217 17.15 6.68 10.74
N ARG A 218 16.57 6.62 11.94
CA ARG A 218 16.50 7.74 12.87
C ARG A 218 16.90 7.26 14.25
N GLN A 219 17.74 8.03 14.92
CA GLN A 219 18.21 7.73 16.27
C GLN A 219 18.12 8.98 17.12
N LYS A 220 17.35 8.92 18.19
CA LYS A 220 17.36 9.93 19.25
C LYS A 220 18.40 9.56 20.29
N LEU A 221 19.13 10.54 20.80
CA LEU A 221 19.94 10.35 22.00
C LEU A 221 19.05 10.30 23.23
N ALA A 222 19.36 9.40 24.16
CA ALA A 222 18.61 9.22 25.40
C ALA A 222 18.74 10.42 26.35
N HIS A 223 19.87 11.13 26.27
CA HIS A 223 20.19 12.25 27.15
C HIS A 223 20.30 13.54 26.34
N PRO A 224 19.80 14.67 26.87
CA PRO A 224 19.89 15.95 26.19
C PRO A 224 21.36 16.39 26.07
N VAL A 225 21.70 16.95 24.92
CA VAL A 225 23.01 17.53 24.61
C VAL A 225 22.85 19.04 24.61
N LEU A 226 23.69 19.75 25.38
CA LEU A 226 23.55 21.21 25.55
C LEU A 226 22.13 21.65 25.98
N GLY A 227 21.43 20.79 26.73
CA GLY A 227 20.07 21.02 27.22
C GLY A 227 18.95 20.79 26.21
N GLY A 228 19.25 20.38 24.97
CA GLY A 228 18.27 20.06 23.92
C GLY A 228 18.35 18.61 23.46
N ASP A 229 17.33 18.16 22.74
CA ASP A 229 17.26 16.81 22.19
C ASP A 229 18.03 16.74 20.88
N LEU A 230 18.92 15.74 20.75
CA LEU A 230 19.69 15.50 19.53
C LEU A 230 19.18 14.24 18.83
N GLN A 231 18.86 14.37 17.55
CA GLN A 231 18.43 13.27 16.68
C GLN A 231 19.35 13.18 15.46
N PHE A 232 19.85 11.98 15.20
CA PHE A 232 20.53 11.63 13.96
C PHE A 232 19.55 11.03 12.96
N GLN A 233 19.77 11.32 11.69
CA GLN A 233 18.97 10.82 10.58
C GLN A 233 19.92 10.33 9.49
N ALA A 234 19.63 9.17 8.91
CA ALA A 234 20.28 8.68 7.72
C ALA A 234 19.23 8.10 6.78
N ASN A 235 19.35 8.35 5.49
CA ASN A 235 18.44 7.84 4.49
C ASN A 235 19.19 7.51 3.23
N SER A 236 18.80 6.45 2.55
CA SER A 236 19.32 6.12 1.23
C SER A 236 18.21 5.59 0.35
N VAL A 237 18.26 5.88 -0.94
CA VAL A 237 17.37 5.30 -1.94
C VAL A 237 18.14 5.10 -3.23
N ALA A 238 17.99 3.94 -3.84
CA ALA A 238 18.44 3.67 -5.19
C ALA A 238 17.21 3.52 -6.10
N LEU A 239 17.09 4.40 -7.08
CA LEU A 239 16.09 4.34 -8.15
C LEU A 239 16.78 3.79 -9.40
N LEU A 240 16.39 2.59 -9.78
CA LEU A 240 16.96 1.85 -10.91
C LEU A 240 15.89 1.67 -11.99
N ARG A 241 16.26 1.90 -13.24
CA ARG A 241 15.41 1.84 -14.43
C ARG A 241 16.10 1.01 -15.50
N ASP A 242 15.34 0.21 -16.26
CA ASP A 242 15.89 -0.56 -17.38
C ASP A 242 16.21 0.35 -18.57
N ASP A 243 15.37 1.36 -18.78
CA ASP A 243 15.53 2.38 -19.81
C ASP A 243 15.16 3.71 -19.16
N GLY A 244 16.14 4.49 -18.70
CA GLY A 244 15.90 5.74 -17.98
C GLY A 244 17.13 6.27 -17.24
N GLN A 245 16.95 7.40 -16.58
CA GLN A 245 17.97 7.97 -15.69
C GLN A 245 17.96 7.21 -14.37
N ASP A 246 19.09 6.67 -13.94
CA ASP A 246 19.23 6.07 -12.61
C ASP A 246 19.68 7.11 -11.60
N THR A 247 19.09 7.08 -10.41
CA THR A 247 19.41 8.03 -9.35
C THR A 247 19.59 7.30 -8.04
N GLN A 248 20.76 7.43 -7.44
CA GLN A 248 21.04 6.97 -6.08
C GLN A 248 21.26 8.18 -5.19
N ARG A 249 20.63 8.19 -4.02
CA ARG A 249 20.79 9.23 -3.01
C ARG A 249 21.14 8.58 -1.68
N ALA A 250 22.03 9.22 -0.95
CA ALA A 250 22.20 8.99 0.47
C ALA A 250 22.27 10.35 1.18
N PHE A 251 21.69 10.47 2.36
CA PHE A 251 21.91 11.61 3.23
C PHE A 251 22.14 11.17 4.66
N ALA A 252 22.91 11.98 5.38
CA ALA A 252 23.05 11.89 6.82
C ALA A 252 22.91 13.30 7.41
N GLY A 253 22.29 13.38 8.58
CA GLY A 253 22.09 14.66 9.25
C GLY A 253 21.91 14.52 10.75
N ALA A 254 22.04 15.65 11.42
CA ALA A 254 21.79 15.80 12.85
C ALA A 254 20.89 17.01 13.07
N GLN A 255 19.86 16.83 13.89
CA GLN A 255 18.95 17.88 14.31
C GLN A 255 18.99 18.01 15.82
N TRP A 256 19.22 19.21 16.30
CA TRP A 256 19.20 19.59 17.71
C TRP A 256 18.04 20.52 17.97
N ASN A 257 17.20 20.20 18.97
CA ASN A 257 16.06 21.02 19.35
C ASN A 257 16.13 21.37 20.84
N LEU A 258 16.16 22.66 21.17
CA LEU A 258 16.11 23.16 22.54
C LEU A 258 14.79 23.90 22.76
N ARG A 259 13.91 23.32 23.58
CA ARG A 259 12.63 23.94 23.97
C ARG A 259 12.74 24.53 25.38
N ARG A 260 12.42 25.80 25.53
CA ARG A 260 12.43 26.53 26.81
C ARG A 260 11.14 27.31 27.01
N LEU A 261 10.75 27.45 28.28
CA LEU A 261 9.68 28.36 28.70
C LEU A 261 10.32 29.64 29.22
N THR A 262 9.85 30.79 28.73
CA THR A 262 10.29 32.10 29.25
C THR A 262 9.45 32.49 30.47
N GLY A 263 9.94 33.45 31.26
CA GLY A 263 9.19 34.00 32.40
C GLY A 263 7.88 34.69 32.01
N MET A 264 7.68 35.00 30.71
CA MET A 264 6.45 35.59 30.17
C MET A 264 5.44 34.53 29.67
N GLY A 265 5.73 33.24 29.87
CA GLY A 265 4.86 32.14 29.41
C GLY A 265 5.02 31.80 27.93
N GLN A 266 6.04 32.32 27.25
CA GLN A 266 6.34 31.96 25.86
C GLN A 266 7.05 30.62 25.81
N VAL A 267 6.74 29.83 24.80
CA VAL A 267 7.47 28.62 24.43
C VAL A 267 8.43 29.01 23.31
N VAL A 268 9.74 28.97 23.59
CA VAL A 268 10.79 29.25 22.62
C VAL A 268 11.47 27.94 22.25
N THR A 269 11.52 27.65 20.95
CA THR A 269 12.22 26.49 20.40
C THR A 269 13.35 26.96 19.50
N LEU A 270 14.58 26.57 19.84
CA LEU A 270 15.76 26.76 19.01
C LEU A 270 16.08 25.45 18.30
N THR A 271 16.22 25.50 16.99
CA THR A 271 16.53 24.33 16.16
C THR A 271 17.81 24.55 15.38
N GLY A 272 18.72 23.60 15.44
CA GLY A 272 19.88 23.51 14.57
C GLY A 272 19.82 22.23 13.76
N LEU A 273 19.95 22.32 12.44
CA LEU A 273 19.98 21.20 11.52
C LEU A 273 21.25 21.26 10.68
N VAL A 274 21.98 20.16 10.62
CA VAL A 274 23.04 19.95 9.64
C VAL A 274 22.76 18.68 8.85
N ARG A 275 22.93 18.73 7.54
CA ARG A 275 22.66 17.61 6.63
C ARG A 275 23.66 17.61 5.50
N GLY A 276 24.20 16.44 5.19
CA GLY A 276 24.98 16.17 4.00
C GLY A 276 24.24 15.17 3.11
N ASP A 277 24.11 15.49 1.83
CA ASP A 277 23.57 14.62 0.80
C ASP A 277 24.67 14.25 -0.20
N VAL A 278 24.63 13.02 -0.69
CA VAL A 278 25.42 12.53 -1.81
C VAL A 278 24.49 11.87 -2.82
N PHE A 279 24.70 12.18 -4.08
CA PHE A 279 23.94 11.68 -5.22
C PHE A 279 24.88 11.03 -6.22
N HIS A 280 24.43 9.96 -6.83
CA HIS A 280 25.05 9.38 -8.01
C HIS A 280 23.98 9.19 -9.09
N THR A 281 24.15 9.86 -10.21
CA THR A 281 23.15 9.89 -11.29
C THR A 281 23.77 9.38 -12.59
N ASN A 282 23.12 8.42 -13.24
CA ASN A 282 23.56 7.90 -14.53
C ASN A 282 22.48 8.13 -15.60
N ASN A 283 22.88 8.25 -16.86
CA ASN A 283 22.00 8.40 -18.02
C ASN A 283 21.09 9.63 -17.95
N THR A 284 21.60 10.75 -17.47
CA THR A 284 20.83 11.99 -17.29
C THR A 284 20.13 12.50 -18.56
N GLN A 285 20.67 12.20 -19.75
CA GLN A 285 20.06 12.59 -21.02
C GLN A 285 18.73 11.86 -21.31
N ALA A 286 18.45 10.73 -20.65
CA ALA A 286 17.14 10.08 -20.72
C ALA A 286 16.02 10.95 -20.10
N THR A 287 16.37 11.87 -19.19
CA THR A 287 15.43 12.85 -18.64
C THR A 287 15.31 14.05 -19.59
N THR A 288 14.18 14.13 -20.30
CA THR A 288 13.88 15.22 -21.25
C THR A 288 13.65 16.56 -20.56
N THR A 289 13.17 16.55 -19.32
CA THR A 289 12.91 17.78 -18.55
C THR A 289 14.18 18.26 -17.87
N ILE A 290 14.81 19.29 -18.46
CA ILE A 290 16.13 19.81 -18.03
C ILE A 290 16.14 20.17 -16.54
N SER A 291 15.07 20.75 -16.00
CA SER A 291 14.99 21.16 -14.59
C SER A 291 14.98 19.99 -13.59
N TYR A 292 14.72 18.76 -14.03
CA TYR A 292 14.70 17.56 -13.17
C TYR A 292 15.93 16.68 -13.32
N ARG A 293 16.77 17.00 -14.30
CA ARG A 293 17.87 16.15 -14.75
C ARG A 293 19.01 16.06 -13.74
N GLY A 294 19.41 17.19 -13.16
CA GLY A 294 20.64 17.27 -12.37
C GLY A 294 21.90 17.03 -13.22
N ASN A 295 23.04 16.83 -12.56
CA ASN A 295 24.31 16.51 -13.20
C ASN A 295 24.58 15.00 -13.22
N GLU A 296 25.27 14.54 -14.26
CA GLU A 296 25.77 13.16 -14.38
C GLU A 296 26.88 12.90 -13.34
N GLY A 297 26.93 11.67 -12.82
CA GLY A 297 27.93 11.21 -11.87
C GLY A 297 27.66 11.65 -10.43
N TRP A 298 28.74 11.85 -9.68
CA TRP A 298 28.67 12.17 -8.25
C TRP A 298 28.43 13.66 -8.00
N THR A 299 27.43 13.97 -7.18
CA THR A 299 27.16 15.32 -6.69
C THR A 299 26.96 15.29 -5.18
N ALA A 300 27.49 16.27 -4.45
CA ALA A 300 27.30 16.40 -3.01
C ALA A 300 26.64 17.74 -2.67
N ARG A 301 25.84 17.76 -1.61
CA ARG A 301 25.18 18.97 -1.10
C ARG A 301 25.26 19.01 0.42
N GLY A 302 25.62 20.16 0.97
CA GLY A 302 25.55 20.43 2.40
C GLY A 302 24.43 21.45 2.69
N VAL A 303 23.68 21.21 3.77
CA VAL A 303 22.64 22.11 4.27
C VAL A 303 22.91 22.33 5.76
N ALA A 304 22.89 23.59 6.18
CA ALA A 304 22.95 23.98 7.58
C ALA A 304 21.83 24.99 7.83
N THR A 305 20.87 24.64 8.68
CA THR A 305 19.69 25.47 8.95
C THR A 305 19.62 25.77 10.44
N ALA A 306 19.35 27.02 10.78
CA ALA A 306 19.01 27.44 12.12
C ALA A 306 17.59 28.01 12.11
N ALA A 307 16.78 27.64 13.10
CA ALA A 307 15.45 28.19 13.27
C ALA A 307 15.19 28.62 14.72
N LEU A 308 14.44 29.70 14.87
CA LEU A 308 13.90 30.20 16.12
C LEU A 308 12.38 30.26 15.98
N ASP A 309 11.69 29.49 16.79
CA ASP A 309 10.22 29.43 16.85
C ASP A 309 9.75 29.93 18.22
N ILE A 310 8.84 30.90 18.21
CA ILE A 310 8.30 31.53 19.42
C ILE A 310 6.78 31.36 19.37
N GLU A 311 6.24 30.61 20.32
CA GLU A 311 4.80 30.50 20.56
C GLU A 311 4.41 31.19 21.87
N TRP A 312 3.30 31.93 21.86
CA TRP A 312 2.81 32.62 23.06
C TRP A 312 1.35 32.28 23.36
N PRO A 313 1.07 31.17 24.07
CA PRO A 313 -0.30 30.74 24.32
C PRO A 313 -0.98 31.57 25.41
N PHE A 314 -2.08 32.22 25.07
CA PHE A 314 -3.00 32.89 25.99
C PHE A 314 -4.26 32.03 26.15
N VAL A 315 -4.58 31.66 27.39
CA VAL A 315 -5.77 30.85 27.70
C VAL A 315 -6.71 31.70 28.56
N GLY A 316 -7.98 31.78 28.17
CA GLY A 316 -8.96 32.56 28.91
C GLY A 316 -10.39 32.19 28.53
N GLN A 317 -11.36 32.68 29.29
CA GLN A 317 -12.77 32.49 28.93
C GLN A 317 -13.22 33.58 27.96
N ALA A 318 -13.87 33.19 26.86
CA ALA A 318 -14.55 34.09 25.94
C ALA A 318 -15.71 33.37 25.25
N PHE A 319 -16.76 34.12 24.92
CA PHE A 319 -17.97 33.61 24.23
C PHE A 319 -18.64 32.41 24.93
N GLY A 320 -18.62 32.37 26.27
CA GLY A 320 -19.23 31.28 27.04
C GLY A 320 -18.42 29.98 27.10
N GLY A 321 -17.15 29.99 26.65
CA GLY A 321 -16.25 28.84 26.70
C GLY A 321 -14.79 29.21 26.95
N SER A 322 -13.92 28.21 27.04
CA SER A 322 -12.46 28.42 27.09
C SER A 322 -11.92 28.65 25.69
N GLN A 323 -11.18 29.74 25.50
CA GLN A 323 -10.51 30.10 24.25
C GLN A 323 -9.00 30.01 24.44
N VAL A 324 -8.30 29.63 23.37
CA VAL A 324 -6.83 29.63 23.31
C VAL A 324 -6.40 30.48 22.12
N PHE A 325 -5.72 31.57 22.40
CA PHE A 325 -5.10 32.41 21.39
C PHE A 325 -3.60 32.20 21.43
N LYS A 326 -3.00 31.69 20.34
CA LYS A 326 -1.57 31.34 20.29
C LYS A 326 -0.88 32.02 19.10
N PRO A 327 -0.44 33.29 19.23
CA PRO A 327 0.51 33.88 18.31
C PRO A 327 1.75 32.99 18.17
N ARG A 328 2.22 32.85 16.93
CA ARG A 328 3.43 32.12 16.58
C ARG A 328 4.26 32.95 15.62
N LEU A 329 5.57 32.97 15.84
CA LEU A 329 6.54 33.65 14.99
C LEU A 329 7.73 32.72 14.78
N GLN A 330 8.07 32.47 13.51
CA GLN A 330 9.19 31.62 13.15
C GLN A 330 10.20 32.37 12.28
N PHE A 331 11.48 32.28 12.65
CA PHE A 331 12.60 32.75 11.86
C PHE A 331 13.43 31.55 11.43
N VAL A 332 13.70 31.43 10.13
CA VAL A 332 14.52 30.35 9.57
C VAL A 332 15.65 30.96 8.75
N ALA A 333 16.88 30.54 9.02
CA ALA A 333 18.07 30.92 8.27
C ALA A 333 18.72 29.68 7.67
N THR A 334 18.92 29.69 6.34
CA THR A 334 19.56 28.62 5.59
C THR A 334 20.42 29.22 4.48
N PRO A 335 21.62 28.67 4.18
CA PRO A 335 22.45 29.18 3.11
C PRO A 335 21.82 28.89 1.73
N ASN A 336 22.27 29.62 0.72
CA ASN A 336 21.92 29.32 -0.67
C ASN A 336 22.50 27.95 -1.05
N ILE A 337 21.64 27.08 -1.59
CA ILE A 337 22.00 25.72 -2.00
C ILE A 337 21.80 25.53 -3.50
N ARG A 338 22.69 24.74 -4.13
CA ARG A 338 22.66 24.45 -5.57
C ARG A 338 21.66 23.34 -5.88
N ASN A 339 20.37 23.65 -5.86
CA ASN A 339 19.31 22.64 -6.04
C ASN A 339 19.22 22.08 -7.46
N LEU A 340 19.56 22.86 -8.50
CA LEU A 340 19.49 22.41 -9.90
C LEU A 340 20.61 21.44 -10.29
N ALA A 341 21.66 21.31 -9.48
CA ALA A 341 22.75 20.36 -9.73
C ALA A 341 22.36 18.91 -9.38
N VAL A 342 21.23 18.72 -8.70
CA VAL A 342 20.75 17.45 -8.18
C VAL A 342 19.48 17.03 -8.92
N PRO A 343 19.31 15.73 -9.27
CA PRO A 343 18.09 15.26 -9.92
C PRO A 343 16.86 15.39 -9.02
N ASN A 344 15.70 15.70 -9.62
CA ASN A 344 14.43 15.85 -8.90
C ASN A 344 13.49 14.65 -9.17
N GLU A 345 13.49 13.72 -8.23
CA GLU A 345 12.71 12.47 -8.29
C GLU A 345 11.43 12.52 -7.45
N ASP A 346 11.41 13.30 -6.37
CA ASP A 346 10.38 13.26 -5.31
C ASP A 346 9.81 14.64 -4.93
N SER A 347 10.33 15.74 -5.48
CA SER A 347 10.06 17.11 -5.03
C SER A 347 9.51 17.99 -6.16
N ARG A 348 8.42 17.55 -6.81
CA ARG A 348 7.88 18.18 -8.06
C ARG A 348 6.70 19.15 -7.84
N ALA A 349 6.13 19.19 -6.64
CA ALA A 349 5.11 20.17 -6.26
C ALA A 349 5.34 20.56 -4.79
N ILE A 350 5.13 21.84 -4.48
CA ILE A 350 5.09 22.37 -3.12
C ILE A 350 3.67 22.90 -2.93
N ASP A 351 2.96 22.34 -1.96
CA ASP A 351 1.67 22.89 -1.52
C ASP A 351 1.92 23.68 -0.24
N LEU A 352 1.34 24.88 -0.13
CA LEU A 352 1.53 25.75 1.03
C LEU A 352 0.22 25.80 1.83
N GLU A 353 0.28 25.39 3.08
CA GLU A 353 -0.84 25.33 4.02
C GLU A 353 -0.44 26.02 5.34
N ASP A 354 -1.41 26.40 6.15
CA ASP A 354 -1.20 26.99 7.49
C ASP A 354 -0.36 26.10 8.44
N SER A 355 -0.27 24.80 8.15
CA SER A 355 0.54 23.84 8.88
C SER A 355 2.02 23.78 8.44
N ASN A 356 2.37 24.33 7.27
CA ASN A 356 3.73 24.31 6.70
C ASN A 356 4.34 25.70 6.45
N LEU A 357 3.57 26.76 6.74
CA LEU A 357 3.99 28.15 6.93
C LEU A 357 4.24 28.43 8.42
#